data_AF-A0A1X6ZDB8-F1
#
_entry.id   AF-A0A1X6ZDB8-F1
#
_cell.length_a   1.000
_cell.length_b   1.000
_cell.length_c   1.000
_cell.angle_alpha   90.00
_cell.angle_beta   90.00
_cell.angle_gamma   90.00
#
_symmetry.space_group_name_H-M   'P 1'
#
loop_
_entity.id
_entity.type
_entity.pdbx_description
1 polymer ?
#
loop_
_entity_poly.entity_id
_entity_poly.type
_entity_poly.pdbx_seq_one_letter_code
_entity_poly.pdbx_strand_id
1 'polypeptide(L)'
;MTPNRNRMTRLRHAALGTLAAAALALPLAPDAARAQGVVPIVTTMGLDSLSCPRSTVRLGVLGDSLADGLWGAVQRALGQCGSVEVLRLTQVSDGLTHTPPEEWIQRFNAATQSTDAQDVFIVQIGANDLRPLRDDRSRVPYGTPEWDTLYAKRVGELASALSDRADRLLWVGLPVVGEGKFEPEYQHVNALISQTLTALNLPFHDIRELSRFGAEDFAMNAVVNGSTRQLRAPDKIHFTPLGYELIAAALAPEIKDAMATRERKAIFGNAALQ
;
A
#
# COMPACT_ATOMS: atom_id res chain seq x y z
N MET A 1 -40.24 72.10 11.43
CA MET A 1 -39.80 70.69 11.57
C MET A 1 -40.98 69.86 12.06
N THR A 2 -41.48 69.01 11.16
CA THR A 2 -42.33 67.80 11.32
C THR A 2 -43.41 67.70 12.44
N PRO A 3 -44.66 67.31 12.10
CA PRO A 3 -45.82 67.38 12.99
C PRO A 3 -46.32 66.01 13.55
N ASN A 4 -47.32 66.14 14.44
CA ASN A 4 -48.47 65.25 14.75
C ASN A 4 -48.23 63.90 15.47
N ARG A 5 -48.77 63.63 16.68
CA ARG A 5 -50.17 63.55 17.20
C ARG A 5 -50.99 62.31 16.77
N ASN A 6 -51.34 61.56 17.83
CA ASN A 6 -52.67 61.05 18.19
C ASN A 6 -53.30 59.78 17.57
N ARG A 7 -53.44 58.78 18.47
CA ARG A 7 -54.69 58.17 19.02
C ARG A 7 -55.56 57.23 18.17
N MET A 8 -55.86 56.08 18.84
CA MET A 8 -57.17 55.39 18.98
C MET A 8 -57.71 54.64 17.73
N THR A 9 -58.37 53.47 17.75
CA THR A 9 -59.00 52.62 18.79
C THR A 9 -59.48 51.30 18.14
N ARG A 10 -59.67 50.25 18.98
CA ARG A 10 -60.64 49.11 18.89
C ARG A 10 -60.38 48.07 17.77
N LEU A 11 -60.42 46.76 18.01
CA LEU A 11 -61.57 45.91 18.42
C LEU A 11 -61.04 44.53 18.92
N ARG A 12 -61.44 44.05 20.10
CA ARG A 12 -62.46 42.98 20.39
C ARG A 12 -62.11 41.54 19.98
N HIS A 13 -62.00 40.70 21.02
CA HIS A 13 -62.50 39.33 21.20
C HIS A 13 -62.21 38.25 20.14
N ALA A 14 -61.46 37.21 20.56
CA ALA A 14 -61.97 35.83 20.57
C ALA A 14 -61.01 34.93 21.37
N ALA A 15 -61.55 34.30 22.42
CA ALA A 15 -60.96 33.13 23.04
C ALA A 15 -61.02 31.95 22.07
N LEU A 16 -60.02 31.06 22.04
CA LEU A 16 -60.21 29.65 21.69
C LEU A 16 -58.93 28.83 21.89
N GLY A 17 -59.05 27.78 22.70
CA GLY A 17 -58.56 26.46 22.37
C GLY A 17 -57.10 26.15 22.69
N THR A 18 -56.87 25.64 23.90
CA THR A 18 -55.79 24.68 24.18
C THR A 18 -55.97 23.44 23.29
N LEU A 19 -55.02 23.19 22.39
CA LEU A 19 -54.87 21.91 21.70
C LEU A 19 -53.45 21.40 21.96
N ALA A 20 -53.34 20.43 22.87
CA ALA A 20 -52.14 19.65 23.05
C ALA A 20 -51.93 18.77 21.82
N ALA A 21 -50.92 19.08 21.01
CA ALA A 21 -50.47 18.19 19.95
C ALA A 21 -49.57 17.11 20.56
N ALA A 22 -50.10 15.89 20.68
CA ALA A 22 -49.28 14.71 20.98
C ALA A 22 -48.39 14.43 19.76
N ALA A 23 -47.10 14.72 19.88
CA ALA A 23 -46.10 14.32 18.89
C ALA A 23 -45.88 12.81 19.00
N LEU A 24 -46.53 12.04 18.12
CA LEU A 24 -46.16 10.66 17.84
C LEU A 24 -44.78 10.69 17.16
N ALA A 25 -43.73 10.42 17.94
CA ALA A 25 -42.43 10.12 17.40
C ALA A 25 -42.53 8.79 16.64
N LEU A 26 -42.66 8.86 15.31
CA LEU A 26 -42.37 7.74 14.44
C LEU A 26 -40.92 7.34 14.68
N PRO A 27 -40.60 6.05 14.91
CA PRO A 27 -39.21 5.63 14.92
C PRO A 27 -38.65 5.95 13.52
N LEU A 28 -37.64 6.81 13.48
CA LEU A 28 -36.78 6.96 12.32
C LEU A 28 -36.26 5.55 12.00
N ALA A 29 -36.80 4.94 10.94
CA ALA A 29 -36.13 3.84 10.30
C ALA A 29 -34.70 4.34 9.98
N PRO A 30 -33.65 3.54 10.22
CA PRO A 30 -32.32 3.89 9.76
C PRO A 30 -32.33 3.81 8.22
N ASP A 31 -32.71 4.92 7.60
CA ASP A 31 -32.62 5.10 6.16
C ASP A 31 -31.25 5.72 5.83
N ALA A 32 -30.71 5.32 4.69
CA ALA A 32 -29.40 5.67 4.13
C ALA A 32 -28.16 4.85 4.54
N ALA A 33 -28.24 3.51 4.54
CA ALA A 33 -27.07 2.64 4.30
C ALA A 33 -27.07 2.05 2.87
N ARG A 34 -27.69 2.75 1.92
CA ARG A 34 -27.71 2.39 0.49
C ARG A 34 -27.55 3.66 -0.34
N ALA A 35 -26.32 4.13 -0.55
CA ALA A 35 -25.98 4.98 -1.70
C ALA A 35 -24.47 5.31 -1.79
N GLN A 36 -23.56 4.36 -1.61
CA GLN A 36 -22.24 4.40 -2.26
C GLN A 36 -21.83 2.95 -2.50
N GLY A 37 -21.48 2.58 -3.73
CA GLY A 37 -21.09 1.22 -4.12
C GLY A 37 -19.74 0.79 -3.54
N VAL A 38 -19.50 1.01 -2.25
CA VAL A 38 -18.28 0.61 -1.55
C VAL A 38 -18.41 -0.86 -1.18
N VAL A 39 -17.61 -1.70 -1.82
CA VAL A 39 -17.55 -3.13 -1.51
C VAL A 39 -16.95 -3.30 -0.10
N PRO A 40 -17.67 -3.91 0.86
CA PRO A 40 -17.12 -4.12 2.20
C PRO A 40 -15.95 -5.11 2.15
N ILE A 41 -14.87 -4.78 2.84
CA ILE A 41 -13.69 -5.63 2.95
C ILE A 41 -13.85 -6.53 4.17
N VAL A 42 -13.73 -7.84 3.95
CA VAL A 42 -13.69 -8.84 5.02
C VAL A 42 -12.28 -9.41 5.10
N THR A 43 -11.60 -9.20 6.22
CA THR A 43 -10.23 -9.72 6.43
C THR A 43 -10.28 -11.13 7.01
N THR A 44 -10.44 -12.14 6.15
CA THR A 44 -10.37 -13.55 6.58
C THR A 44 -9.05 -14.23 6.26
N MET A 45 -8.19 -13.64 5.43
CA MET A 45 -6.96 -14.26 4.92
C MET A 45 -5.80 -13.26 4.80
N GLY A 46 -5.37 -12.69 5.93
CA GLY A 46 -4.18 -11.84 6.01
C GLY A 46 -2.89 -12.63 6.27
N LEU A 47 -1.74 -11.94 6.28
CA LEU A 47 -0.44 -12.56 6.61
C LEU A 47 -0.42 -13.15 8.03
N ASP A 48 -1.16 -12.55 8.96
CA ASP A 48 -1.33 -12.98 10.35
C ASP A 48 -2.07 -14.32 10.49
N SER A 49 -2.78 -14.76 9.44
CA SER A 49 -3.43 -16.07 9.38
C SER A 49 -2.49 -17.21 8.96
N LEU A 50 -1.26 -16.90 8.54
CA LEU A 50 -0.28 -17.92 8.14
C LEU A 50 0.28 -18.64 9.37
N SER A 51 0.41 -19.96 9.28
CA SER A 51 1.08 -20.74 10.33
C SER A 51 2.58 -20.49 10.31
N CYS A 52 3.21 -20.33 11.48
CA CYS A 52 4.66 -20.18 11.57
C CYS A 52 5.38 -21.39 10.97
N PRO A 53 6.34 -21.18 10.05
CA PRO A 53 7.11 -22.26 9.45
C PRO A 53 7.99 -22.93 10.50
N ARG A 54 8.37 -24.19 10.30
CA ARG A 54 9.34 -24.86 11.20
C ARG A 54 10.79 -24.50 10.88
N SER A 55 11.07 -24.29 9.60
CA SER A 55 12.40 -23.89 9.12
C SER A 55 12.53 -22.37 9.11
N THR A 56 13.73 -21.85 9.31
CA THR A 56 13.98 -20.41 9.19
C THR A 56 13.67 -19.95 7.77
N VAL A 57 12.74 -19.00 7.65
CA VAL A 57 12.33 -18.31 6.43
C VAL A 57 12.77 -16.85 6.50
N ARG A 58 13.40 -16.36 5.44
CA ARG A 58 13.97 -15.02 5.35
C ARG A 58 13.23 -14.18 4.34
N LEU A 59 12.69 -13.06 4.79
CA LEU A 59 11.92 -12.11 4.01
C LEU A 59 12.67 -10.78 3.96
N GLY A 60 13.17 -10.37 2.81
CA GLY A 60 13.77 -9.06 2.60
C GLY A 60 12.74 -8.06 2.07
N VAL A 61 12.54 -6.93 2.74
CA VAL A 61 11.68 -5.85 2.24
C VAL A 61 12.54 -4.67 1.83
N LEU A 62 12.50 -4.30 0.55
CA LEU A 62 13.37 -3.28 -0.05
C LEU A 62 12.56 -2.19 -0.73
N GLY A 63 13.02 -0.94 -0.58
CA GLY A 63 12.51 0.18 -1.35
C GLY A 63 12.39 1.45 -0.54
N ASP A 64 11.39 2.26 -0.88
CA ASP A 64 11.22 3.60 -0.31
C ASP A 64 10.29 3.62 0.92
N SER A 65 9.62 4.75 1.17
CA SER A 65 8.70 4.90 2.31
C SER A 65 7.43 4.04 2.20
N LEU A 66 7.01 3.65 0.99
CA LEU A 66 5.89 2.72 0.82
C LEU A 66 6.32 1.29 1.18
N ALA A 67 7.51 0.86 0.73
CA ALA A 67 8.10 -0.40 1.17
C ALA A 67 8.30 -0.44 2.70
N ASP A 68 8.62 0.69 3.32
CA ASP A 68 8.76 0.77 4.78
C ASP A 68 7.47 0.42 5.52
N GLY A 69 6.32 0.87 4.99
CA GLY A 69 5.03 0.50 5.52
C GLY A 69 4.68 -0.97 5.29
N LEU A 70 5.03 -1.53 4.12
CA LEU A 70 4.91 -2.97 3.86
C LEU A 70 5.77 -3.79 4.82
N TRP A 71 7.02 -3.39 5.04
CA TRP A 71 7.90 -4.01 6.04
C TRP A 71 7.23 -4.02 7.41
N GLY A 72 6.67 -2.88 7.83
CA GLY A 72 5.95 -2.78 9.09
C GLY A 72 4.77 -3.76 9.18
N ALA A 73 3.98 -3.94 8.10
CA ALA A 73 2.88 -4.90 8.08
C ALA A 73 3.35 -6.35 8.14
N VAL A 74 4.39 -6.71 7.37
CA VAL A 74 4.98 -8.06 7.37
C VAL A 74 5.58 -8.37 8.75
N GLN A 75 6.32 -7.43 9.34
CA GLN A 75 6.91 -7.58 10.68
C GLN A 75 5.86 -7.76 11.77
N ARG A 76 4.74 -7.00 11.73
CA ARG A 76 3.64 -7.18 12.70
C ARG A 76 2.97 -8.54 12.57
N ALA A 77 2.74 -8.99 11.34
CA ALA A 77 2.04 -10.25 11.07
C ALA A 77 2.89 -11.48 11.39
N LEU A 78 4.17 -11.49 11.01
CA LEU A 78 5.01 -12.69 11.02
C LEU A 78 6.19 -12.62 11.99
N GLY A 79 6.55 -11.45 12.52
CA GLY A 79 7.72 -11.28 13.38
C GLY A 79 7.63 -11.96 14.75
N GLN A 80 6.45 -12.47 15.13
CA GLN A 80 6.28 -13.31 16.33
C GLN A 80 6.65 -14.78 16.08
N CYS A 81 6.76 -15.20 14.81
CA CYS A 81 7.30 -16.50 14.46
C CYS A 81 8.82 -16.47 14.64
N GLY A 82 9.35 -17.17 15.64
CA GLY A 82 10.82 -17.23 15.87
C GLY A 82 11.63 -17.83 14.72
N SER A 83 10.94 -18.43 13.74
CA SER A 83 11.47 -18.98 12.49
C SER A 83 11.31 -18.05 11.28
N VAL A 84 10.84 -16.81 11.46
CA VAL A 84 10.73 -15.84 10.37
C VAL A 84 11.63 -14.64 10.66
N GLU A 85 12.56 -14.38 9.75
CA GLU A 85 13.43 -13.22 9.77
C GLU A 85 12.92 -12.21 8.73
N VAL A 86 12.57 -10.99 9.17
CA VAL A 86 12.11 -9.92 8.27
C VAL A 86 13.16 -8.81 8.21
N LEU A 87 13.97 -8.84 7.16
CA LEU A 87 15.03 -7.88 6.93
C LEU A 87 14.47 -6.57 6.34
N ARG A 88 14.79 -5.45 6.98
CA ARG A 88 14.41 -4.10 6.53
C ARG A 88 15.54 -3.49 5.68
N LEU A 89 15.31 -3.35 4.38
CA LEU A 89 16.21 -2.71 3.42
C LEU A 89 15.55 -1.47 2.81
N THR A 90 14.81 -0.73 3.62
CA THR A 90 14.03 0.42 3.19
C THR A 90 14.76 1.72 3.50
N GLN A 91 14.68 2.68 2.59
CA GLN A 91 15.23 4.01 2.75
C GLN A 91 14.19 5.06 2.36
N VAL A 92 13.68 5.77 3.35
CA VAL A 92 12.68 6.83 3.18
C VAL A 92 13.25 7.95 2.28
N SER A 93 12.40 8.47 1.40
CA SER A 93 12.71 9.56 0.44
C SER A 93 13.80 9.22 -0.59
N ASP A 94 14.08 7.93 -0.79
CA ASP A 94 15.05 7.44 -1.77
C ASP A 94 14.34 6.68 -2.91
N GLY A 95 15.10 6.33 -3.95
CA GLY A 95 14.56 5.68 -5.14
C GLY A 95 15.63 5.42 -6.20
N LEU A 96 15.24 4.78 -7.31
CA LEU A 96 16.17 4.38 -8.38
C LEU A 96 16.71 5.56 -9.19
N THR A 97 16.11 6.75 -9.10
CA THR A 97 16.66 7.96 -9.73
C THR A 97 17.87 8.54 -9.00
N HIS A 98 17.97 8.29 -7.69
CA HIS A 98 19.03 8.81 -6.83
C HIS A 98 20.05 7.75 -6.48
N THR A 99 19.61 6.58 -6.03
CA THR A 99 20.47 5.46 -5.63
C THR A 99 20.49 4.42 -6.74
N PRO A 100 21.67 4.08 -7.30
CA PRO A 100 21.78 3.08 -8.35
C PRO A 100 21.53 1.66 -7.79
N PRO A 101 21.17 0.69 -8.66
CA PRO A 101 20.94 -0.70 -8.24
C PRO A 101 22.11 -1.34 -7.48
N GLU A 102 23.35 -1.06 -7.88
CA GLU A 102 24.54 -1.61 -7.23
C GLU A 102 24.62 -1.21 -5.74
N GLU A 103 24.34 0.05 -5.40
CA GLU A 103 24.32 0.52 -4.02
C GLU A 103 23.20 -0.15 -3.21
N TRP A 104 22.01 -0.38 -3.80
CA TRP A 104 20.95 -1.17 -3.15
C TRP A 104 21.41 -2.60 -2.83
N ILE A 105 22.13 -3.25 -3.74
CA ILE A 105 22.72 -4.57 -3.51
C ILE A 105 23.83 -4.53 -2.47
N GLN A 106 24.63 -3.46 -2.41
CA GLN A 106 25.62 -3.28 -1.34
C GLN A 106 24.96 -3.14 0.04
N ARG A 107 23.84 -2.41 0.15
CA ARG A 107 23.05 -2.33 1.40
C ARG A 107 22.58 -3.72 1.85
N PHE A 108 22.08 -4.53 0.92
CA PHE A 108 21.72 -5.92 1.19
C PHE A 108 22.92 -6.75 1.65
N ASN A 109 24.03 -6.70 0.92
CA ASN A 109 25.24 -7.47 1.26
C ASN A 109 25.81 -7.06 2.62
N ALA A 110 25.79 -5.77 2.96
CA ALA A 110 26.22 -5.27 4.26
C ALA A 110 25.31 -5.78 5.39
N ALA A 111 24.00 -5.82 5.16
CA ALA A 111 23.03 -6.29 6.15
C ALA A 111 23.06 -7.82 6.36
N THR A 112 23.49 -8.58 5.36
CA THR A 112 23.50 -10.07 5.36
C THR A 112 24.90 -10.68 5.40
N GLN A 113 25.93 -9.85 5.57
CA GLN A 113 27.35 -10.26 5.50
C GLN A 113 27.70 -11.01 4.21
N SER A 114 26.98 -10.72 3.11
CA SER A 114 27.13 -11.33 1.78
C SER A 114 26.88 -12.84 1.68
N THR A 115 26.27 -13.46 2.71
CA THR A 115 26.13 -14.93 2.78
C THR A 115 24.70 -15.45 2.85
N ASP A 116 23.73 -14.61 3.21
CA ASP A 116 22.34 -15.05 3.40
C ASP A 116 21.41 -14.68 2.23
N ALA A 117 21.15 -15.65 1.35
CA ALA A 117 20.05 -15.58 0.40
C ALA A 117 18.69 -15.44 1.13
N GLN A 118 17.75 -14.75 0.51
CA GLN A 118 16.39 -14.60 1.03
C GLN A 118 15.49 -15.69 0.45
N ASP A 119 14.44 -16.10 1.17
CA ASP A 119 13.41 -16.94 0.56
C ASP A 119 12.46 -16.06 -0.28
N VAL A 120 12.22 -14.81 0.15
CA VAL A 120 11.40 -13.84 -0.58
C VAL A 120 12.02 -12.45 -0.48
N PHE A 121 12.11 -11.74 -1.61
CA PHE A 121 12.20 -10.29 -1.62
C PHE A 121 10.83 -9.67 -1.90
N ILE A 122 10.45 -8.66 -1.12
CA ILE A 122 9.30 -7.79 -1.36
C ILE A 122 9.86 -6.42 -1.70
N VAL A 123 9.61 -5.95 -2.92
CA VAL A 123 10.15 -4.67 -3.41
C VAL A 123 9.01 -3.70 -3.65
N GLN A 124 9.11 -2.48 -3.12
CA GLN A 124 8.22 -1.39 -3.52
C GLN A 124 9.02 -0.08 -3.58
N ILE A 125 9.28 0.40 -4.79
CA ILE A 125 10.15 1.53 -5.03
C ILE A 125 9.63 2.33 -6.23
N GLY A 126 9.75 3.66 -6.14
CA GLY A 126 9.40 4.56 -7.24
C GLY A 126 8.62 5.80 -6.79
N ALA A 127 8.15 5.85 -5.54
CA ALA A 127 7.36 6.97 -5.03
C ALA A 127 8.11 8.30 -5.05
N ASN A 128 9.44 8.24 -4.97
CA ASN A 128 10.35 9.40 -4.97
C ASN A 128 11.13 9.57 -6.29
N ASP A 129 10.75 8.84 -7.34
CA ASP A 129 11.48 8.81 -8.61
C ASP A 129 10.94 9.78 -9.66
N LEU A 130 9.96 10.61 -9.31
CA LEU A 130 9.37 11.63 -10.18
C LEU A 130 10.28 12.86 -10.32
N ARG A 131 11.56 12.63 -10.65
CA ARG A 131 12.63 13.63 -10.68
C ARG A 131 13.71 13.28 -11.70
N PRO A 132 14.57 14.24 -12.08
CA PRO A 132 15.66 13.95 -13.00
C PRO A 132 16.55 12.82 -12.51
N LEU A 133 16.82 11.85 -13.39
CA LEU A 133 17.72 10.74 -13.13
C LEU A 133 19.16 11.23 -13.29
N ARG A 134 20.01 10.89 -12.31
CA ARG A 134 21.44 11.20 -12.36
C ARG A 134 22.17 10.06 -13.03
N ASP A 135 22.71 10.29 -14.22
CA ASP A 135 23.74 9.46 -14.82
C ASP A 135 25.10 10.15 -14.65
N ASP A 136 26.21 9.41 -14.67
CA ASP A 136 27.56 9.91 -14.34
C ASP A 136 27.99 11.14 -15.18
N ARG A 137 27.29 11.40 -16.29
CA ARG A 137 27.60 12.45 -17.27
C ARG A 137 26.52 13.52 -17.41
N SER A 138 25.32 13.33 -16.87
CA SER A 138 24.19 14.25 -17.08
C SER A 138 23.03 14.02 -16.10
N ARG A 139 22.21 15.05 -15.92
CA ARG A 139 20.86 14.90 -15.36
C ARG A 139 19.88 14.75 -16.51
N VAL A 140 19.23 13.60 -16.58
CA VAL A 140 18.20 13.33 -17.59
C VAL A 140 16.84 13.73 -16.99
N PRO A 141 16.12 14.72 -17.58
CA PRO A 141 14.84 15.16 -17.05
C PRO A 141 13.79 14.05 -17.04
N TYR A 142 12.99 14.00 -15.97
CA TYR A 142 11.83 13.10 -15.88
C TYR A 142 10.86 13.30 -17.05
N GLY A 143 10.24 12.22 -17.52
CA GLY A 143 9.27 12.23 -18.62
C GLY A 143 9.89 12.29 -20.02
N THR A 144 11.21 12.20 -20.15
CA THR A 144 11.88 12.06 -21.45
C THR A 144 12.06 10.59 -21.82
N PRO A 145 12.09 10.22 -23.11
CA PRO A 145 12.36 8.84 -23.53
C PRO A 145 13.70 8.29 -23.03
N GLU A 146 14.69 9.16 -22.87
CA GLU A 146 16.00 8.81 -22.30
C GLU A 146 15.85 8.45 -20.80
N TRP A 147 15.04 9.20 -20.05
CA TRP A 147 14.74 8.88 -18.65
C TRP A 147 14.06 7.53 -18.51
N ASP A 148 13.04 7.26 -19.34
CA ASP A 148 12.32 5.98 -19.34
C ASP A 148 13.28 4.80 -19.58
N THR A 149 14.17 4.95 -20.56
CA THR A 149 15.18 3.94 -20.91
C THR A 149 16.15 3.68 -19.76
N LEU A 150 16.68 4.74 -19.14
CA LEU A 150 17.60 4.62 -18.01
C LEU A 150 16.91 4.08 -16.75
N TYR A 151 15.66 4.47 -16.51
CA TYR A 151 14.88 3.98 -15.39
C TYR A 151 14.58 2.48 -15.54
N ALA A 152 14.11 2.05 -16.72
CA ALA A 152 13.90 0.63 -17.03
C ALA A 152 15.19 -0.18 -16.87
N LYS A 153 16.34 0.35 -17.33
CA LYS A 153 17.65 -0.29 -17.10
C LYS A 153 17.93 -0.50 -15.61
N ARG A 154 17.73 0.53 -14.77
CA ARG A 154 17.94 0.41 -13.32
C ARG A 154 16.98 -0.57 -12.65
N VAL A 155 15.71 -0.57 -13.04
CA VAL A 155 14.72 -1.55 -12.58
C VAL A 155 15.19 -2.97 -12.91
N GLY A 156 15.60 -3.21 -14.16
CA GLY A 156 16.03 -4.53 -14.62
C GLY A 156 17.30 -5.03 -13.94
N GLU A 157 18.28 -4.15 -13.73
CA GLU A 157 19.52 -4.45 -12.99
C GLU A 157 19.22 -4.84 -11.54
N LEU A 158 18.38 -4.07 -10.84
CA LEU A 158 18.00 -4.38 -9.47
C LEU A 158 17.19 -5.67 -9.38
N ALA A 159 16.18 -5.84 -10.25
CA ALA A 159 15.32 -7.02 -10.28
C ALA A 159 16.13 -8.30 -10.50
N SER A 160 17.03 -8.29 -11.49
CA SER A 160 17.88 -9.45 -11.80
C SER A 160 18.77 -9.78 -10.60
N ALA A 161 19.46 -8.79 -10.04
CA ALA A 161 20.35 -9.01 -8.91
C ALA A 161 19.63 -9.52 -7.65
N LEU A 162 18.40 -9.05 -7.37
CA LEU A 162 17.60 -9.58 -6.26
C LEU A 162 17.08 -10.99 -6.55
N SER A 163 16.67 -11.27 -7.79
CA SER A 163 16.19 -12.61 -8.18
C SER A 163 17.28 -13.69 -8.08
N ASP A 164 18.54 -13.35 -8.33
CA ASP A 164 19.67 -14.28 -8.14
C ASP A 164 19.92 -14.62 -6.66
N ARG A 165 19.34 -13.85 -5.75
CA ARG A 165 19.55 -13.93 -4.29
C ARG A 165 18.30 -14.37 -3.53
N ALA A 166 17.22 -14.72 -4.24
CA ALA A 166 16.01 -15.21 -3.61
C ALA A 166 15.26 -16.25 -4.43
N ASP A 167 14.49 -17.09 -3.74
CA ASP A 167 13.59 -18.03 -4.41
C ASP A 167 12.41 -17.31 -5.07
N ARG A 168 11.98 -16.17 -4.51
CA ARG A 168 10.89 -15.35 -5.04
C ARG A 168 11.20 -13.86 -4.94
N LEU A 169 10.81 -13.13 -5.99
CA LEU A 169 10.82 -11.68 -6.03
C LEU A 169 9.39 -11.18 -6.23
N LEU A 170 8.85 -10.50 -5.23
CA LEU A 170 7.53 -9.89 -5.24
C LEU A 170 7.69 -8.38 -5.42
N TRP A 171 7.68 -7.90 -6.66
CA TRP A 171 7.73 -6.47 -6.94
C TRP A 171 6.34 -5.86 -6.92
N VAL A 172 6.05 -5.07 -5.89
CA VAL A 172 4.77 -4.43 -5.63
C VAL A 172 4.72 -3.06 -6.32
N GLY A 173 3.64 -2.81 -7.05
CA GLY A 173 3.41 -1.53 -7.72
C GLY A 173 3.16 -0.36 -6.76
N LEU A 174 3.25 0.85 -7.28
CA LEU A 174 2.81 2.06 -6.60
C LEU A 174 1.27 2.12 -6.54
N PRO A 175 0.69 2.64 -5.45
CA PRO A 175 -0.75 2.70 -5.28
C PRO A 175 -1.40 3.82 -6.09
N VAL A 176 -2.73 3.79 -6.17
CA VAL A 176 -3.52 4.96 -6.53
C VAL A 176 -3.39 6.00 -5.42
N VAL A 177 -3.08 7.25 -5.75
CA VAL A 177 -2.88 8.34 -4.79
C VAL A 177 -3.92 9.43 -4.93
N GLY A 178 -4.22 10.12 -3.83
CA GLY A 178 -5.27 11.15 -3.80
C GLY A 178 -4.81 12.53 -4.25
N GLU A 179 -3.53 12.67 -4.60
CA GLU A 179 -2.98 13.86 -5.21
C GLU A 179 -2.96 13.71 -6.74
N GLY A 180 -3.86 14.43 -7.42
CA GLY A 180 -4.08 14.25 -8.87
C GLY A 180 -2.85 14.51 -9.76
N LYS A 181 -1.83 15.25 -9.28
CA LYS A 181 -0.57 15.43 -10.03
C LYS A 181 0.28 14.16 -10.07
N PHE A 182 0.29 13.38 -8.98
CA PHE A 182 1.15 12.21 -8.84
C PHE A 182 0.54 10.97 -9.47
N GLU A 183 -0.79 10.86 -9.54
CA GLU A 183 -1.46 9.69 -10.10
C GLU A 183 -0.98 9.32 -11.52
N PRO A 184 -1.02 10.21 -12.54
CA PRO A 184 -0.53 9.84 -13.87
C PRO A 184 0.97 9.49 -13.89
N GLU A 185 1.76 10.14 -13.03
CA GLU A 185 3.20 9.92 -12.92
C GLU A 185 3.51 8.56 -12.27
N TYR A 186 2.77 8.16 -11.24
CA TYR A 186 2.87 6.81 -10.65
C TYR A 186 2.42 5.74 -11.64
N GLN A 187 1.43 6.02 -12.48
CA GLN A 187 1.03 5.08 -13.53
C GLN A 187 2.07 4.94 -14.64
N HIS A 188 2.79 6.01 -14.99
CA HIS A 188 3.94 5.94 -15.88
C HIS A 188 5.05 5.06 -15.28
N VAL A 189 5.42 5.30 -14.02
CA VAL A 189 6.43 4.49 -13.31
C VAL A 189 6.02 3.02 -13.21
N ASN A 190 4.78 2.73 -12.81
CA ASN A 190 4.25 1.36 -12.77
C ASN A 190 4.30 0.68 -14.14
N ALA A 191 3.97 1.39 -15.22
CA ALA A 191 4.02 0.84 -16.58
C ALA A 191 5.46 0.46 -16.98
N LEU A 192 6.44 1.33 -16.71
CA LEU A 192 7.85 1.05 -16.98
C LEU A 192 8.36 -0.16 -16.18
N ILE A 193 8.04 -0.20 -14.88
CA ILE A 193 8.42 -1.32 -14.01
C ILE A 193 7.80 -2.63 -14.52
N SER A 194 6.48 -2.64 -14.73
CA SER A 194 5.73 -3.82 -15.18
C SER A 194 6.26 -4.37 -16.51
N GLN A 195 6.51 -3.49 -17.50
CA GLN A 195 7.08 -3.87 -18.79
C GLN A 195 8.49 -4.45 -18.63
N THR A 196 9.33 -3.83 -17.80
CA THR A 196 10.70 -4.29 -17.54
C THR A 196 10.71 -5.67 -16.88
N LEU A 197 9.90 -5.89 -15.84
CA LEU A 197 9.82 -7.18 -15.15
C LEU A 197 9.25 -8.27 -16.05
N THR A 198 8.23 -7.95 -16.86
CA THR A 198 7.67 -8.87 -17.85
C THR A 198 8.73 -9.34 -18.84
N ALA A 199 9.59 -8.43 -19.32
CA ALA A 199 10.70 -8.78 -20.21
C ALA A 199 11.75 -9.70 -19.55
N LEU A 200 11.84 -9.71 -18.22
CA LEU A 200 12.69 -10.60 -17.42
C LEU A 200 11.98 -11.88 -16.96
N ASN A 201 10.70 -12.10 -17.33
CA ASN A 201 9.85 -13.16 -16.80
C ASN A 201 9.68 -13.12 -15.27
N LEU A 202 9.72 -11.92 -14.70
CA LEU A 202 9.51 -11.67 -13.28
C LEU A 202 8.09 -11.12 -13.05
N PRO A 203 7.39 -11.52 -11.97
CA PRO A 203 6.05 -11.04 -11.70
C PRO A 203 6.04 -9.58 -11.22
N PHE A 204 5.05 -8.82 -11.69
CA PHE A 204 4.69 -7.52 -11.15
C PHE A 204 3.36 -7.64 -10.40
N HIS A 205 3.35 -7.27 -9.12
CA HIS A 205 2.17 -7.27 -8.26
C HIS A 205 1.51 -5.90 -8.34
N ASP A 206 0.58 -5.75 -9.29
CA ASP A 206 -0.24 -4.55 -9.41
C ASP A 206 -1.21 -4.44 -8.22
N ILE A 207 -1.08 -3.36 -7.46
CA ILE A 207 -1.94 -3.06 -6.31
C ILE A 207 -2.91 -1.90 -6.58
N ARG A 208 -3.05 -1.41 -7.82
CA ARG A 208 -3.89 -0.24 -8.13
C ARG A 208 -5.31 -0.42 -7.62
N GLU A 209 -5.99 -1.48 -8.05
CA GLU A 209 -7.37 -1.78 -7.63
C GLU A 209 -7.44 -2.06 -6.12
N LEU A 210 -6.49 -2.83 -5.59
CA LEU A 210 -6.43 -3.14 -4.16
C LEU A 210 -6.30 -1.85 -3.31
N SER A 211 -5.53 -0.89 -3.80
CA SER A 211 -5.27 0.37 -3.12
C SER A 211 -6.47 1.31 -3.15
N ARG A 212 -7.46 1.12 -4.02
CA ARG A 212 -8.73 1.88 -4.00
C ARG A 212 -9.68 1.43 -2.90
N PHE A 213 -9.40 0.29 -2.27
CA PHE A 213 -10.21 -0.27 -1.18
C PHE A 213 -11.70 -0.42 -1.53
N GLY A 214 -11.98 -0.85 -2.77
CA GLY A 214 -13.34 -1.08 -3.26
C GLY A 214 -14.10 0.18 -3.68
N ALA A 215 -13.44 1.35 -3.71
CA ALA A 215 -13.96 2.54 -4.37
C ALA A 215 -13.61 2.58 -5.86
N GLU A 216 -14.31 3.43 -6.62
CA GLU A 216 -14.04 3.67 -8.05
C GLU A 216 -12.67 4.35 -8.27
N ASP A 217 -12.34 5.32 -7.40
CA ASP A 217 -11.10 6.09 -7.42
C ASP A 217 -10.36 5.97 -6.08
N PHE A 218 -9.59 7.00 -5.71
CA PHE A 218 -8.93 7.12 -4.42
C PHE A 218 -9.93 7.18 -3.25
N ALA A 219 -9.64 6.44 -2.17
CA ALA A 219 -10.43 6.47 -0.94
C ALA A 219 -9.56 6.64 0.31
N MET A 220 -9.99 7.54 1.21
CA MET A 220 -9.37 7.69 2.53
C MET A 220 -9.75 6.58 3.51
N ASN A 221 -10.99 6.08 3.37
CA ASN A 221 -11.63 5.16 4.30
C ASN A 221 -12.31 4.03 3.52
N ALA A 222 -12.49 2.88 4.15
CA ALA A 222 -13.37 1.82 3.67
C ALA A 222 -14.09 1.13 4.83
N VAL A 223 -15.14 0.37 4.53
CA VAL A 223 -15.81 -0.48 5.51
C VAL A 223 -15.00 -1.78 5.63
N VAL A 224 -14.38 -1.99 6.79
CA VAL A 224 -13.59 -3.19 7.11
C VAL A 224 -14.25 -3.90 8.29
N ASN A 225 -14.63 -5.16 8.10
CA ASN A 225 -15.33 -5.98 9.12
C ASN A 225 -16.56 -5.25 9.72
N GLY A 226 -17.34 -4.59 8.86
CA GLY A 226 -18.58 -3.90 9.26
C GLY A 226 -18.39 -2.51 9.87
N SER A 227 -17.15 -2.00 9.98
CA SER A 227 -16.87 -0.67 10.52
C SER A 227 -16.11 0.20 9.52
N THR A 228 -16.48 1.47 9.40
CA THR A 228 -15.69 2.44 8.63
C THR A 228 -14.33 2.68 9.30
N ARG A 229 -13.25 2.45 8.55
CA ARG A 229 -11.87 2.61 9.02
C ARG A 229 -11.10 3.48 8.05
N GLN A 230 -10.21 4.31 8.59
CA GLN A 230 -9.24 5.06 7.80
C GLN A 230 -8.09 4.16 7.36
N LEU A 231 -7.85 4.11 6.06
CA LEU A 231 -6.85 3.24 5.44
C LEU A 231 -5.72 4.02 4.74
N ARG A 232 -5.93 5.31 4.44
CA ARG A 232 -4.89 6.22 3.94
C ARG A 232 -4.41 7.19 5.01
N ALA A 233 -3.12 7.51 4.95
CA ALA A 233 -2.54 8.60 5.72
C ALA A 233 -3.04 9.97 5.20
N PRO A 234 -2.97 11.05 6.01
CA PRO A 234 -3.43 12.38 5.61
C PRO A 234 -2.75 12.95 4.36
N ASP A 235 -1.55 12.49 4.02
CA ASP A 235 -0.81 12.89 2.81
C ASP A 235 -1.36 12.27 1.51
N LYS A 236 -2.33 11.35 1.61
CA LYS A 236 -2.98 10.68 0.47
C LYS A 236 -2.04 9.85 -0.41
N ILE A 237 -0.81 9.60 0.03
CA ILE A 237 0.17 8.73 -0.62
C ILE A 237 0.32 7.45 0.20
N HIS A 238 0.56 7.58 1.49
CA HIS A 238 0.82 6.44 2.38
C HIS A 238 -0.47 5.84 2.93
N PHE A 239 -0.33 4.68 3.54
CA PHE A 239 -1.40 3.96 4.20
C PHE A 239 -1.30 4.07 5.72
N THR A 240 -2.42 3.85 6.41
CA THR A 240 -2.38 3.57 7.86
C THR A 240 -1.82 2.16 8.10
N PRO A 241 -1.46 1.76 9.34
CA PRO A 241 -1.04 0.39 9.63
C PRO A 241 -2.04 -0.67 9.11
N LEU A 242 -3.34 -0.43 9.31
CA LEU A 242 -4.40 -1.30 8.77
C LEU A 242 -4.45 -1.29 7.24
N GLY A 243 -4.25 -0.14 6.59
CA GLY A 243 -4.17 -0.06 5.14
C GLY A 243 -3.01 -0.90 4.58
N TYR A 244 -1.82 -0.80 5.18
CA TYR A 244 -0.67 -1.65 4.79
C TYR A 244 -0.92 -3.14 5.05
N GLU A 245 -1.62 -3.51 6.12
CA GLU A 245 -2.01 -4.90 6.38
C GLU A 245 -2.93 -5.44 5.27
N LEU A 246 -3.89 -4.63 4.78
CA LEU A 246 -4.74 -5.01 3.66
C LEU A 246 -3.98 -5.14 2.35
N ILE A 247 -3.01 -4.26 2.07
CA ILE A 247 -2.15 -4.39 0.89
C ILE A 247 -1.28 -5.65 1.00
N ALA A 248 -0.63 -5.85 2.14
CA ALA A 248 0.28 -6.97 2.35
C ALA A 248 -0.45 -8.33 2.36
N ALA A 249 -1.74 -8.38 2.67
CA ALA A 249 -2.55 -9.58 2.58
C ALA A 249 -2.56 -10.20 1.17
N ALA A 250 -2.43 -9.40 0.11
CA ALA A 250 -2.33 -9.91 -1.26
C ALA A 250 -1.04 -10.72 -1.52
N LEU A 251 -0.02 -10.56 -0.68
CA LEU A 251 1.24 -11.30 -0.76
C LEU A 251 1.20 -12.63 -0.01
N ALA A 252 0.15 -12.89 0.79
CA ALA A 252 0.06 -14.07 1.65
C ALA A 252 0.15 -15.41 0.90
N PRO A 253 -0.46 -15.60 -0.29
CA PRO A 253 -0.32 -16.85 -1.03
C PRO A 253 1.14 -17.16 -1.43
N GLU A 254 1.87 -16.15 -1.90
CA GLU A 254 3.27 -16.29 -2.33
C GLU A 254 4.20 -16.54 -1.15
N ILE A 255 4.02 -15.81 -0.05
CA ILE A 255 4.79 -16.00 1.17
C ILE A 255 4.53 -17.39 1.76
N LYS A 256 3.28 -17.85 1.76
CA LYS A 256 2.92 -19.21 2.20
C LYS A 256 3.61 -20.29 1.35
N ASP A 257 3.65 -20.12 0.03
CA ASP A 257 4.31 -21.09 -0.84
C ASP A 257 5.84 -21.07 -0.69
N ALA A 258 6.44 -19.89 -0.45
CA ALA A 258 7.85 -19.78 -0.10
C ALA A 258 8.17 -20.50 1.21
N MET A 259 7.35 -20.31 2.26
CA MET A 259 7.48 -21.03 3.53
C MET A 259 7.44 -22.55 3.32
N ALA A 260 6.46 -23.05 2.55
CA ALA A 260 6.34 -24.48 2.25
C ALA A 260 7.53 -24.99 1.42
N THR A 261 8.05 -24.18 0.49
CA THR A 261 9.24 -24.51 -0.31
C THR A 261 10.48 -24.65 0.57
N ARG A 262 10.67 -23.71 1.51
CA ARG A 262 11.78 -23.74 2.47
C ARG A 262 11.73 -24.98 3.35
N GLU A 263 10.55 -25.36 3.84
CA GLU A 263 10.36 -26.58 4.62
C GLU A 263 10.72 -27.84 3.81
N ARG A 264 10.29 -27.94 2.54
CA ARG A 264 10.68 -29.06 1.67
C ARG A 264 12.20 -29.11 1.46
N LYS A 265 12.84 -27.97 1.18
CA LYS A 265 14.31 -27.90 1.00
C LYS A 265 15.05 -28.35 2.26
N ALA A 266 14.58 -27.98 3.46
CA ALA A 266 15.18 -28.41 4.71
C ALA A 266 15.08 -29.93 4.94
N ILE A 267 13.95 -30.54 4.57
CA ILE A 267 13.75 -31.99 4.69
C ILE A 267 14.68 -32.75 3.71
N PHE A 268 14.69 -32.37 2.44
CA PHE A 268 15.43 -33.10 1.40
C PHE A 268 16.92 -32.75 1.35
N GLY A 269 17.32 -31.54 1.72
CA GLY A 269 18.73 -31.13 1.81
C GLY A 269 19.51 -31.92 2.87
N ASN A 270 18.85 -32.30 3.96
CA ASN A 270 19.43 -33.15 5.00
C ASN A 270 19.50 -34.63 4.58
N ALA A 271 18.62 -35.09 3.69
CA ALA A 271 18.60 -36.48 3.21
C ALA A 271 19.70 -36.78 2.18
N ALA A 272 20.24 -35.77 1.49
CA ALA A 272 21.36 -35.91 0.56
C ALA A 272 22.74 -35.94 1.25
N LEU A 273 22.79 -35.70 2.57
CA LEU A 273 23.99 -35.70 3.41
C LEU A 273 24.06 -36.92 4.36
N GLN A 274 23.14 -37.88 4.23
CA GLN A 274 23.15 -39.18 4.92
C GLN A 274 23.45 -40.31 3.93
#